data_AF-A0A374AFN1-F1
#
_entry.id   AF-A0A374AFN1-F1
#
_cell.length_a   1.000
_cell.length_b   1.000
_cell.length_c   1.000
_cell.angle_alpha   90.00
_cell.angle_beta   90.00
_cell.angle_gamma   90.00
#
_symmetry.space_group_name_H-M   'P 1'
#
loop_
_entity.id
_entity.type
_entity.pdbx_description
1 polymer ?
#
loop_
_entity_poly.entity_id
_entity_poly.type
_entity_poly.pdbx_seq_one_letter_code
_entity_poly.pdbx_strand_id
1 'polypeptide(L)'
;MGKTIVSLILIALLAIFVTSVSPVYDFSEAKPFSGPDIFNPYRGGESDICWKRANFHTHTRVKGILNECEYWPAETDEAYRKFGYDIVTFSNHNELTLHPYDSLLQVNVYEHGINLFKYHKLVFGCDEVNRFDHLIPLFASQKQFQLDLLGKESDFIQMNHPLRTTGTSKSHMQKLGGYRIMELDSGKSTENEYWDWALSAGHYSFGLANDDLHYPDKPSRIAVRCNFLHCPSARYEDIKETLLGGCYYAMRIPDYGHGDWEVKYARNRNLPSVEKIGLDGETIYIALSRQADSIKVTGQDHTTLSLARNSSAASYTMRDNDPYARITAYFPDGEVIYTNPFARYDASVAQTPYMAPAHTVNIPLTILFNFTLLVLCAGVILTFYKTVIKW
;
A
#
# COMPACT_ATOMS: atom_id res chain seq x y z
N MET A 1 -21.61 31.81 22.77
CA MET A 1 -21.25 31.11 21.51
C MET A 1 -19.82 31.44 21.05
N GLY A 2 -19.39 32.71 21.02
CA GLY A 2 -18.02 33.08 20.60
C GLY A 2 -16.87 32.48 21.41
N LYS A 3 -16.91 32.54 22.76
CA LYS A 3 -15.84 31.99 23.62
C LYS A 3 -15.62 30.49 23.41
N THR A 4 -16.68 29.70 23.38
CA THR A 4 -16.61 28.25 23.19
C THR A 4 -15.94 27.89 21.85
N ILE A 5 -16.31 28.58 20.78
CA ILE A 5 -15.71 28.36 19.45
C ILE A 5 -14.22 28.72 19.47
N VAL A 6 -13.85 29.86 20.06
CA VAL A 6 -12.44 30.27 20.21
C VAL A 6 -11.64 29.25 21.02
N SER A 7 -12.18 28.76 22.13
CA SER A 7 -11.55 27.71 22.94
C SER A 7 -11.28 26.44 22.12
N LEU A 8 -12.26 25.97 21.35
CA LEU A 8 -12.12 24.77 20.53
C LEU A 8 -11.05 24.95 19.44
N ILE A 9 -11.00 26.11 18.79
CA ILE A 9 -9.97 26.42 17.79
C ILE A 9 -8.58 26.39 18.43
N LEU A 10 -8.40 27.03 19.58
CA LEU A 10 -7.12 27.07 20.27
C LEU A 10 -6.69 25.68 20.76
N ILE A 11 -7.61 24.86 21.25
CA ILE A 11 -7.33 23.45 21.61
C ILE A 11 -6.90 22.66 20.38
N ALA A 12 -7.60 22.81 19.25
CA ALA A 12 -7.25 22.13 18.01
C ALA A 12 -5.86 22.55 17.51
N LEU A 13 -5.55 23.85 17.55
CA LEU A 13 -4.22 24.37 17.18
C LEU A 13 -3.13 23.82 18.09
N LEU A 14 -3.36 23.79 19.40
CA LEU A 14 -2.40 23.21 20.35
C LEU A 14 -2.17 21.73 20.05
N ALA A 15 -3.22 20.96 19.80
CA ALA A 15 -3.12 19.55 19.43
C ALA A 15 -2.33 19.35 18.14
N ILE A 16 -2.58 20.18 17.11
CA ILE A 16 -1.82 20.15 15.85
C ILE A 16 -0.32 20.42 16.10
N PHE A 17 0.02 21.44 16.88
CA PHE A 17 1.44 21.78 17.14
C PHE A 17 2.15 20.73 17.97
N VAL A 18 1.53 20.23 19.05
CA VAL A 18 2.11 19.17 19.89
C VAL A 18 2.31 17.89 19.10
N THR A 19 1.33 17.49 18.29
CA THR A 19 1.46 16.30 17.46
C THR A 19 2.38 16.51 16.26
N SER A 20 2.77 17.74 15.90
CA SER A 20 3.68 18.01 14.78
C SER A 20 5.15 17.81 15.09
N VAL A 21 5.51 17.61 16.38
CA VAL A 21 6.90 17.38 16.80
C VAL A 21 7.49 16.19 16.07
N SER A 22 8.58 16.43 15.35
CA SER A 22 9.22 15.43 14.49
C SER A 22 10.66 15.82 14.15
N PRO A 23 11.50 14.86 13.75
CA PRO A 23 12.75 15.15 13.07
C PRO A 23 12.51 15.81 11.71
N VAL A 24 13.45 16.62 11.27
CA VAL A 24 13.55 17.09 9.89
C VAL A 24 14.65 16.30 9.20
N TYR A 25 14.32 15.65 8.08
CA TYR A 25 15.26 14.80 7.36
C TYR A 25 15.93 15.52 6.19
N ASP A 26 17.21 15.21 5.99
CA ASP A 26 17.91 15.39 4.73
C ASP A 26 17.67 14.12 3.89
N PHE A 27 16.79 14.24 2.90
CA PHE A 27 16.43 13.13 2.02
C PHE A 27 17.55 12.87 1.01
N SER A 28 17.82 11.59 0.77
CA SER A 28 18.71 11.19 -0.32
C SER A 28 18.13 11.63 -1.68
N GLU A 29 19.02 11.95 -2.62
CA GLU A 29 18.61 12.23 -3.99
C GLU A 29 17.97 10.99 -4.62
N ALA A 30 16.90 11.21 -5.39
CA ALA A 30 16.25 10.19 -6.19
C ALA A 30 17.23 9.64 -7.22
N LYS A 31 17.39 8.31 -7.26
CA LYS A 31 18.30 7.62 -8.17
C LYS A 31 17.58 6.42 -8.79
N PRO A 32 17.34 6.42 -10.10
CA PRO A 32 16.76 5.25 -10.76
C PRO A 32 17.58 3.99 -10.50
N PHE A 33 16.90 2.84 -10.57
CA PHE A 33 17.56 1.53 -10.48
C PHE A 33 18.65 1.37 -11.55
N SER A 34 19.73 0.69 -11.18
CA SER A 34 20.88 0.46 -12.04
C SER A 34 21.63 -0.79 -11.60
N GLY A 35 22.47 -1.30 -12.48
CA GLY A 35 23.26 -2.51 -12.26
C GLY A 35 23.15 -3.48 -13.43
N PRO A 36 24.05 -4.47 -13.47
CA PRO A 36 24.12 -5.41 -14.58
C PRO A 36 22.99 -6.45 -14.57
N ASP A 37 22.40 -6.71 -13.41
CA ASP A 37 21.41 -7.77 -13.23
C ASP A 37 19.98 -7.23 -13.24
N ILE A 38 19.01 -8.08 -13.58
CA ILE A 38 17.58 -7.79 -13.48
C ILE A 38 16.97 -8.69 -12.42
N PHE A 39 16.35 -8.08 -11.41
CA PHE A 39 15.63 -8.82 -10.38
C PHE A 39 14.32 -9.37 -10.94
N ASN A 40 14.15 -10.69 -10.84
CA ASN A 40 12.91 -11.39 -11.18
C ASN A 40 12.10 -11.68 -9.91
N PRO A 41 11.00 -10.95 -9.64
CA PRO A 41 10.13 -11.20 -8.49
C PRO A 41 9.38 -12.54 -8.57
N TYR A 42 9.38 -13.20 -9.73
CA TYR A 42 8.66 -14.43 -10.01
C TYR A 42 9.55 -15.69 -10.02
N ARG A 43 10.81 -15.59 -9.60
CA ARG A 43 11.78 -16.71 -9.59
C ARG A 43 11.36 -17.95 -8.78
N GLY A 44 10.39 -17.80 -7.87
CA GLY A 44 9.83 -18.92 -7.10
C GLY A 44 8.61 -19.59 -7.74
N GLY A 45 8.09 -19.04 -8.84
CA GLY A 45 6.81 -19.43 -9.45
C GLY A 45 6.83 -20.65 -10.37
N GLU A 46 7.95 -21.37 -10.46
CA GLU A 46 8.12 -22.54 -11.35
C GLU A 46 7.62 -23.86 -10.74
N SER A 47 7.16 -23.85 -9.48
CA SER A 47 6.62 -25.03 -8.79
C SER A 47 5.12 -25.24 -9.07
N ASP A 48 4.60 -26.45 -8.82
CA ASP A 48 3.18 -26.85 -8.95
C ASP A 48 2.19 -26.08 -8.02
N ILE A 49 2.58 -24.93 -7.47
CA ILE A 49 1.76 -24.16 -6.52
C ILE A 49 0.75 -23.30 -7.26
N CYS A 50 -0.53 -23.53 -6.98
CA CYS A 50 -1.66 -22.76 -7.48
C CYS A 50 -1.72 -21.36 -6.84
N TRP A 51 -2.16 -20.36 -7.61
CA TRP A 51 -2.39 -19.00 -7.12
C TRP A 51 -3.44 -18.96 -6.01
N LYS A 52 -3.05 -18.51 -4.82
CA LYS A 52 -3.98 -18.27 -3.70
C LYS A 52 -4.52 -16.86 -3.75
N ARG A 53 -5.85 -16.74 -3.77
CA ARG A 53 -6.52 -15.44 -3.80
C ARG A 53 -6.55 -14.83 -2.40
N ALA A 54 -6.05 -13.61 -2.28
CA ALA A 54 -5.86 -12.91 -1.02
C ALA A 54 -6.42 -11.48 -1.04
N ASN A 55 -6.91 -11.02 0.12
CA ASN A 55 -7.15 -9.61 0.40
C ASN A 55 -6.53 -9.23 1.74
N PHE A 56 -5.79 -8.10 1.75
CA PHE A 56 -5.05 -7.68 2.93
C PHE A 56 -5.60 -6.43 3.63
N HIS A 57 -6.54 -5.74 2.98
CA HIS A 57 -7.11 -4.50 3.47
C HIS A 57 -8.63 -4.63 3.59
N THR A 58 -9.07 -4.96 4.81
CA THR A 58 -10.47 -5.16 5.15
C THR A 58 -10.70 -4.69 6.57
N HIS A 59 -11.79 -3.95 6.76
CA HIS A 59 -12.27 -3.47 8.04
C HIS A 59 -13.48 -4.29 8.49
N THR A 60 -13.57 -4.48 9.79
CA THR A 60 -14.60 -5.25 10.46
C THR A 60 -15.01 -4.52 11.73
N ARG A 61 -16.10 -4.95 12.32
CA ARG A 61 -16.53 -4.47 13.62
C ARG A 61 -15.45 -4.77 14.66
N VAL A 62 -15.13 -3.73 15.41
CA VAL A 62 -14.26 -3.78 16.58
C VAL A 62 -15.01 -3.38 17.84
N LYS A 63 -14.47 -3.77 19.00
CA LYS A 63 -15.03 -3.36 20.30
C LYS A 63 -14.47 -2.03 20.78
N GLY A 64 -13.37 -1.55 20.17
CA GLY A 64 -12.79 -0.26 20.47
C GLY A 64 -13.68 0.93 20.10
N ILE A 65 -13.21 2.12 20.48
CA ILE A 65 -13.93 3.38 20.28
C ILE A 65 -13.92 3.88 18.84
N LEU A 66 -13.02 3.36 17.99
CA LEU A 66 -12.88 3.69 16.57
C LEU A 66 -13.56 2.64 15.68
N ASN A 67 -14.75 2.17 16.09
CA ASN A 67 -15.49 1.21 15.29
C ASN A 67 -16.15 1.88 14.07
N GLU A 68 -15.72 1.49 12.87
CA GLU A 68 -16.22 2.03 11.60
C GLU A 68 -17.13 1.06 10.85
N CYS A 69 -17.28 -0.17 11.36
CA CYS A 69 -17.96 -1.27 10.68
C CYS A 69 -19.01 -1.95 11.57
N GLU A 70 -20.05 -2.50 10.95
CA GLU A 70 -21.14 -3.20 11.66
C GLU A 70 -20.95 -4.73 11.70
N TYR A 71 -20.17 -5.28 10.77
CA TYR A 71 -20.01 -6.71 10.53
C TYR A 71 -18.82 -7.31 11.27
N TRP A 72 -19.03 -8.41 11.99
CA TRP A 72 -17.94 -9.08 12.70
C TRP A 72 -16.94 -9.76 11.75
N PRO A 73 -15.70 -10.03 12.21
CA PRO A 73 -14.69 -10.70 11.38
C PRO A 73 -15.15 -12.01 10.73
N ALA A 74 -15.92 -12.83 11.46
CA ALA A 74 -16.43 -14.10 10.94
C ALA A 74 -17.40 -13.91 9.75
N GLU A 75 -18.32 -12.95 9.85
CA GLU A 75 -19.28 -12.63 8.77
C GLU A 75 -18.56 -12.12 7.53
N THR A 76 -17.51 -11.32 7.74
CA THR A 76 -16.71 -10.74 6.66
C THR A 76 -15.84 -11.80 5.96
N ASP A 77 -15.20 -12.70 6.71
CA ASP A 77 -14.50 -13.85 6.13
C ASP A 77 -15.46 -14.72 5.30
N GLU A 78 -16.61 -15.09 5.87
CA GLU A 78 -17.61 -15.93 5.18
C GLU A 78 -18.07 -15.28 3.86
N ALA A 79 -18.26 -13.96 3.85
CA ALA A 79 -18.58 -13.21 2.64
C ALA A 79 -17.48 -13.33 1.57
N TYR A 80 -16.20 -13.18 1.95
CA TYR A 80 -15.08 -13.36 1.04
C TYR A 80 -14.93 -14.80 0.53
N ARG A 81 -15.16 -15.81 1.38
CA ARG A 81 -15.08 -17.22 0.98
C ARG A 81 -16.05 -17.57 -0.14
N LYS A 82 -17.22 -16.92 -0.20
CA LYS A 82 -18.18 -17.10 -1.32
C LYS A 82 -17.58 -16.72 -2.68
N PHE A 83 -16.62 -15.79 -2.71
CA PHE A 83 -15.88 -15.38 -3.90
C PHE A 83 -14.61 -16.20 -4.21
N GLY A 84 -14.30 -17.21 -3.39
CA GLY A 84 -13.12 -18.06 -3.58
C GLY A 84 -11.81 -17.43 -3.09
N TYR A 85 -11.85 -16.60 -2.04
CA TYR A 85 -10.63 -16.15 -1.36
C TYR A 85 -10.07 -17.26 -0.47
N ASP A 86 -8.76 -17.46 -0.57
CA ASP A 86 -7.98 -18.39 0.26
C ASP A 86 -7.43 -17.69 1.51
N ILE A 87 -7.12 -16.40 1.40
CA ILE A 87 -6.52 -15.60 2.47
C ILE A 87 -7.32 -14.30 2.64
N VAL A 88 -7.75 -14.04 3.86
CA VAL A 88 -8.43 -12.79 4.23
C VAL A 88 -7.76 -12.28 5.50
N THR A 89 -7.31 -11.04 5.50
CA THR A 89 -6.76 -10.41 6.70
C THR A 89 -7.60 -9.22 7.12
N PHE A 90 -7.61 -8.94 8.42
CA PHE A 90 -8.38 -7.86 9.01
C PHE A 90 -7.42 -6.78 9.49
N SER A 91 -7.58 -5.57 9.00
CA SER A 91 -6.63 -4.48 9.15
C SER A 91 -7.33 -3.21 9.64
N ASN A 92 -8.07 -3.33 10.75
CA ASN A 92 -8.88 -2.24 11.28
C ASN A 92 -8.05 -0.99 11.61
N HIS A 93 -8.68 0.18 11.55
CA HIS A 93 -8.05 1.44 11.91
C HIS A 93 -7.55 1.41 13.37
N ASN A 94 -6.21 1.40 13.54
CA ASN A 94 -5.53 1.45 14.82
C ASN A 94 -6.03 0.40 15.84
N GLU A 95 -6.41 -0.79 15.35
CA GLU A 95 -6.83 -1.90 16.19
C GLU A 95 -6.42 -3.24 15.55
N LEU A 96 -5.68 -4.06 16.30
CA LEU A 96 -5.36 -5.43 15.90
C LEU A 96 -6.61 -6.30 16.06
N THR A 97 -6.87 -7.12 15.05
CA THR A 97 -8.05 -7.98 15.00
C THR A 97 -7.63 -9.43 14.99
N LEU A 98 -8.17 -10.19 15.94
CA LEU A 98 -7.93 -11.63 16.00
C LEU A 98 -8.71 -12.33 14.89
N HIS A 99 -8.06 -13.31 14.28
CA HIS A 99 -8.65 -14.18 13.31
C HIS A 99 -9.83 -14.94 13.94
N PRO A 100 -11.02 -15.00 13.30
CA PRO A 100 -12.26 -15.38 13.97
C PRO A 100 -12.35 -16.85 14.38
N TYR A 101 -11.54 -17.74 13.82
CA TYR A 101 -11.66 -19.19 14.06
C TYR A 101 -10.35 -19.99 14.13
N ASP A 102 -9.23 -19.43 13.67
CA ASP A 102 -7.93 -20.15 13.67
C ASP A 102 -6.77 -19.19 13.90
N SER A 103 -6.08 -19.35 15.03
CA SER A 103 -4.91 -18.56 15.37
C SER A 103 -3.71 -18.81 14.47
N LEU A 104 -3.64 -19.95 13.77
CA LEU A 104 -2.56 -20.24 12.81
C LEU A 104 -2.66 -19.41 11.52
N LEU A 105 -3.84 -18.84 11.25
CA LEU A 105 -4.11 -17.93 10.13
C LEU A 105 -3.99 -16.46 10.55
N GLN A 106 -3.59 -16.20 11.79
CA GLN A 106 -3.43 -14.84 12.29
C GLN A 106 -2.38 -14.08 11.47
N VAL A 107 -2.79 -12.94 10.93
CA VAL A 107 -1.90 -11.92 10.38
C VAL A 107 -2.08 -10.69 11.25
N ASN A 108 -1.09 -10.36 12.07
CA ASN A 108 -1.11 -9.14 12.85
C ASN A 108 -0.88 -7.96 11.93
N VAL A 109 -1.97 -7.28 11.58
CA VAL A 109 -1.95 -6.08 10.74
C VAL A 109 -3.05 -5.12 11.19
N TYR A 110 -2.78 -3.83 11.10
CA TYR A 110 -3.78 -2.78 11.30
C TYR A 110 -3.54 -1.65 10.31
N GLU A 111 -4.59 -0.89 9.99
CA GLU A 111 -4.45 0.35 9.23
C GLU A 111 -4.11 1.49 10.19
N HIS A 112 -2.91 2.04 10.06
CA HIS A 112 -2.47 3.17 10.85
C HIS A 112 -2.81 4.48 10.14
N GLY A 113 -3.49 5.39 10.85
CA GLY A 113 -3.82 6.72 10.33
C GLY A 113 -5.12 7.30 10.89
N ILE A 114 -5.07 7.97 12.05
CA ILE A 114 -6.19 8.80 12.55
C ILE A 114 -6.14 10.24 12.01
N ASN A 115 -5.09 10.58 11.26
CA ASN A 115 -4.84 11.92 10.76
C ASN A 115 -5.88 12.42 9.76
N LEU A 116 -6.09 13.75 9.75
CA LEU A 116 -7.10 14.40 8.91
C LEU A 116 -6.84 14.25 7.41
N PHE A 117 -5.60 13.96 7.00
CA PHE A 117 -5.22 13.84 5.60
C PHE A 117 -5.37 12.43 5.04
N LYS A 118 -5.79 11.46 5.87
CA LYS A 118 -5.90 10.04 5.49
C LYS A 118 -4.59 9.48 4.94
N TYR A 119 -3.48 9.82 5.59
CA TYR A 119 -2.17 9.25 5.27
C TYR A 119 -2.06 7.87 5.93
N HIS A 120 -2.72 6.89 5.32
CA HIS A 120 -2.88 5.56 5.87
C HIS A 120 -1.80 4.58 5.40
N LYS A 121 -1.51 3.59 6.25
CA LYS A 121 -0.56 2.50 5.98
C LYS A 121 -1.10 1.23 6.61
N LEU A 122 -0.84 0.08 6.00
CA LEU A 122 -0.90 -1.17 6.75
C LEU A 122 0.44 -1.44 7.42
N VAL A 123 0.38 -1.83 8.70
CA VAL A 123 1.54 -2.13 9.55
C VAL A 123 1.51 -3.63 9.85
N PHE A 124 2.36 -4.41 9.18
CA PHE A 124 2.34 -5.88 9.26
C PHE A 124 3.34 -6.42 10.28
N GLY A 125 2.97 -7.47 11.01
CA GLY A 125 3.87 -8.18 11.92
C GLY A 125 4.22 -7.38 13.16
N CYS A 126 3.26 -6.59 13.67
CA CYS A 126 3.41 -5.85 14.92
C CYS A 126 2.78 -6.61 16.09
N ASP A 127 3.37 -6.47 17.27
CA ASP A 127 2.82 -7.03 18.52
C ASP A 127 1.77 -6.12 19.16
N GLU A 128 1.88 -4.81 18.93
CA GLU A 128 0.98 -3.80 19.47
C GLU A 128 0.70 -2.67 18.47
N VAL A 129 -0.39 -1.94 18.73
CA VAL A 129 -0.77 -0.78 17.91
C VAL A 129 -0.01 0.46 18.39
N ASN A 130 0.79 1.05 17.51
CA ASN A 130 1.31 2.39 17.73
C ASN A 130 0.18 3.43 17.60
N ARG A 131 -0.02 4.24 18.64
CA ARG A 131 -1.10 5.23 18.73
C ARG A 131 -0.68 6.66 18.37
N PHE A 132 0.61 6.90 18.15
CA PHE A 132 1.09 8.22 17.77
C PHE A 132 0.79 8.47 16.29
N ASP A 133 0.12 9.58 16.00
CA ASP A 133 -0.08 10.07 14.64
C ASP A 133 0.03 11.59 14.60
N HIS A 134 0.59 12.12 13.52
CA HIS A 134 0.55 13.54 13.22
C HIS A 134 -0.88 13.90 12.82
N LEU A 135 -1.58 14.79 13.52
CA LEU A 135 -2.95 15.15 13.12
C LEU A 135 -3.03 15.71 11.70
N ILE A 136 -1.99 16.43 11.28
CA ILE A 136 -1.83 17.00 9.94
C ILE A 136 -0.38 16.76 9.46
N PRO A 137 -0.09 15.62 8.82
CA PRO A 137 1.25 15.30 8.31
C PRO A 137 1.50 16.05 7.00
N LEU A 138 1.73 17.36 7.10
CA LEU A 138 1.89 18.24 5.95
C LEU A 138 3.23 18.05 5.23
N PHE A 139 4.30 17.83 5.99
CA PHE A 139 5.67 17.80 5.45
C PHE A 139 6.15 16.37 5.19
N ALA A 140 7.03 16.21 4.19
CA ALA A 140 7.68 14.92 3.91
C ALA A 140 8.38 14.35 5.14
N SER A 141 9.02 15.18 5.97
CA SER A 141 9.70 14.72 7.18
C SER A 141 8.75 14.13 8.23
N GLN A 142 7.55 14.68 8.38
CA GLN A 142 6.52 14.14 9.28
C GLN A 142 6.01 12.78 8.76
N LYS A 143 5.75 12.71 7.44
CA LYS A 143 5.34 11.46 6.79
C LYS A 143 6.43 10.38 6.92
N GLN A 144 7.69 10.73 6.70
CA GLN A 144 8.82 9.81 6.85
C GLN A 144 9.04 9.40 8.31
N PHE A 145 8.94 10.33 9.26
CA PHE A 145 9.06 10.00 10.67
C PHE A 145 8.06 8.94 11.10
N GLN A 146 6.83 9.03 10.59
CA GLN A 146 5.80 8.03 10.85
C GLN A 146 6.13 6.67 10.20
N LEU A 147 6.65 6.65 8.97
CA LEU A 147 7.12 5.40 8.35
C LEU A 147 8.26 4.76 9.15
N ASP A 148 9.23 5.56 9.61
CA ASP A 148 10.36 5.10 10.41
C ASP A 148 9.92 4.59 11.79
N LEU A 149 8.97 5.27 12.42
CA LEU A 149 8.42 4.88 13.73
C LEU A 149 7.71 3.53 13.61
N LEU A 150 6.77 3.41 12.67
CA LEU A 150 6.01 2.18 12.48
C LEU A 150 6.90 1.03 12.00
N GLY A 151 7.85 1.31 11.10
CA GLY A 151 8.77 0.30 10.57
C GLY A 151 9.74 -0.29 11.60
N LYS A 152 9.96 0.37 12.74
CA LYS A 152 10.76 -0.19 13.85
C LYS A 152 9.99 -1.21 14.69
N GLU A 153 8.67 -1.14 14.67
CA GLU A 153 7.76 -1.92 15.53
C GLU A 153 6.98 -2.97 14.72
N SER A 154 7.40 -3.23 13.48
CA SER A 154 6.70 -4.08 12.53
C SER A 154 7.69 -4.76 11.56
N ASP A 155 7.25 -5.83 10.92
CA ASP A 155 8.05 -6.55 9.92
C ASP A 155 8.16 -5.76 8.61
N PHE A 156 7.07 -5.12 8.18
CA PHE A 156 7.06 -4.24 7.01
C PHE A 156 5.81 -3.34 6.93
N ILE A 157 5.93 -2.29 6.11
CA ILE A 157 4.87 -1.31 5.87
C ILE A 157 4.36 -1.41 4.43
N GLN A 158 3.04 -1.35 4.28
CA GLN A 158 2.36 -1.01 3.02
C GLN A 158 1.90 0.45 3.06
N MET A 159 2.21 1.23 2.03
CA MET A 159 1.56 2.53 1.81
C MET A 159 0.17 2.34 1.21
N ASN A 160 -0.87 2.84 1.89
CA ASN A 160 -2.25 2.67 1.43
C ASN A 160 -2.68 3.83 0.53
N HIS A 161 -3.36 3.47 -0.56
CA HIS A 161 -4.07 4.34 -1.49
C HIS A 161 -3.58 5.81 -1.53
N PRO A 162 -2.33 6.08 -1.95
CA PRO A 162 -1.75 7.43 -1.88
C PRO A 162 -2.54 8.49 -2.67
N LEU A 163 -3.28 8.07 -3.70
CA LEU A 163 -4.21 8.89 -4.48
C LEU A 163 -5.47 9.35 -3.69
N ARG A 164 -5.75 8.77 -2.53
CA ARG A 164 -6.78 9.22 -1.58
C ARG A 164 -6.22 10.07 -0.45
N THR A 165 -4.91 10.09 -0.24
CA THR A 165 -4.26 10.89 0.80
C THR A 165 -4.14 12.35 0.36
N THR A 166 -4.67 13.25 1.18
CA THR A 166 -4.61 14.70 0.92
C THR A 166 -3.16 15.19 1.01
N GLY A 167 -2.73 15.97 0.02
CA GLY A 167 -1.40 16.59 0.00
C GLY A 167 -0.24 15.63 -0.32
N THR A 168 -0.49 14.42 -0.81
CA THR A 168 0.56 13.58 -1.40
C THR A 168 0.88 14.08 -2.82
N SER A 169 2.17 14.09 -3.19
CA SER A 169 2.66 14.63 -4.47
C SER A 169 3.85 13.84 -4.99
N LYS A 170 4.27 14.06 -6.25
CA LYS A 170 5.48 13.45 -6.82
C LYS A 170 6.70 13.66 -5.93
N SER A 171 6.92 14.88 -5.42
CA SER A 171 8.04 15.15 -4.50
C SER A 171 7.98 14.35 -3.20
N HIS A 172 6.79 14.03 -2.69
CA HIS A 172 6.68 13.12 -1.54
C HIS A 172 7.10 11.71 -1.94
N MET A 173 6.57 11.18 -3.04
CA MET A 173 6.89 9.81 -3.48
C MET A 173 8.36 9.63 -3.86
N GLN A 174 9.03 10.70 -4.30
CA GLN A 174 10.48 10.72 -4.55
C GLN A 174 11.32 10.69 -3.27
N LYS A 175 10.75 11.07 -2.12
CA LYS A 175 11.46 11.22 -0.84
C LYS A 175 11.14 10.10 0.15
N LEU A 176 9.88 9.67 0.19
CA LEU A 176 9.41 8.71 1.17
C LEU A 176 9.94 7.32 0.83
N GLY A 177 10.49 6.63 1.82
CA GLY A 177 10.99 5.26 1.71
C GLY A 177 10.69 4.44 2.97
N GLY A 178 11.08 3.17 2.95
CA GLY A 178 10.97 2.26 4.09
C GLY A 178 9.73 1.36 4.06
N TYR A 179 8.75 1.70 3.23
CA TYR A 179 7.68 0.77 2.86
C TYR A 179 8.18 -0.28 1.87
N ARG A 180 7.58 -1.48 1.94
CA ARG A 180 7.87 -2.60 1.04
C ARG A 180 6.81 -2.77 -0.04
N ILE A 181 5.61 -2.29 0.23
CA ILE A 181 4.44 -2.46 -0.63
C ILE A 181 3.71 -1.13 -0.79
N MET A 182 3.08 -0.94 -1.94
CA MET A 182 2.14 0.16 -2.19
C MET A 182 0.82 -0.39 -2.70
N GLU A 183 -0.28 0.15 -2.19
CA GLU A 183 -1.60 -0.15 -2.72
C GLU A 183 -1.84 0.61 -4.03
N LEU A 184 -2.23 -0.12 -5.07
CA LEU A 184 -2.27 0.34 -6.46
C LEU A 184 -3.63 0.92 -6.84
N ASP A 185 -4.69 0.10 -6.76
CA ASP A 185 -6.02 0.47 -7.24
C ASP A 185 -6.90 0.88 -6.07
N SER A 186 -7.26 2.17 -6.01
CA SER A 186 -8.24 2.70 -5.07
C SER A 186 -9.59 3.02 -5.75
N GLY A 187 -9.81 2.53 -6.97
CA GLY A 187 -10.99 2.80 -7.79
C GLY A 187 -10.99 4.12 -8.57
N LYS A 188 -9.94 4.94 -8.41
CA LYS A 188 -9.84 6.26 -9.05
C LYS A 188 -9.02 6.26 -10.35
N SER A 189 -8.00 5.42 -10.43
CA SER A 189 -7.07 5.35 -11.56
C SER A 189 -6.55 3.91 -11.70
N THR A 190 -6.26 3.50 -12.93
CA THR A 190 -5.57 2.24 -13.27
C THR A 190 -4.11 2.49 -13.69
N GLU A 191 -3.65 3.75 -13.65
CA GLU A 191 -2.30 4.12 -14.11
C GLU A 191 -1.22 3.89 -13.03
N ASN A 192 -1.59 3.89 -11.75
CA ASN A 192 -0.67 3.69 -10.62
C ASN A 192 0.47 4.74 -10.58
N GLU A 193 0.17 6.01 -10.87
CA GLU A 193 1.14 7.11 -10.97
C GLU A 193 2.03 7.32 -9.72
N TYR A 194 1.50 7.12 -8.51
CA TYR A 194 2.27 7.27 -7.26
C TYR A 194 3.30 6.16 -7.09
N TRP A 195 2.95 4.95 -7.54
CA TRP A 195 3.87 3.82 -7.53
C TRP A 195 4.98 4.04 -8.55
N ASP A 196 4.62 4.54 -9.73
CA ASP A 196 5.59 4.90 -10.76
C ASP A 196 6.55 6.01 -10.31
N TRP A 197 6.06 7.06 -9.63
CA TRP A 197 6.92 8.11 -9.07
C TRP A 197 7.91 7.59 -8.03
N ALA A 198 7.51 6.60 -7.23
CA ALA A 198 8.39 5.95 -6.25
C ALA A 198 9.44 5.08 -6.95
N LEU A 199 9.03 4.19 -7.86
CA LEU A 199 9.93 3.32 -8.62
C LEU A 199 10.94 4.15 -9.44
N SER A 200 10.47 5.19 -10.10
CA SER A 200 11.30 6.13 -10.87
C SER A 200 12.34 6.87 -10.03
N ALA A 201 12.11 6.97 -8.72
CA ALA A 201 13.03 7.58 -7.77
C ALA A 201 14.00 6.60 -7.11
N GLY A 202 13.92 5.30 -7.44
CA GLY A 202 14.72 4.24 -6.84
C GLY A 202 14.12 3.61 -5.59
N HIS A 203 12.85 3.90 -5.27
CA HIS A 203 12.16 3.30 -4.13
C HIS A 203 11.48 2.01 -4.59
N TYR A 204 12.19 0.89 -4.47
CA TYR A 204 11.65 -0.41 -4.89
C TYR A 204 10.53 -0.85 -3.94
N SER A 205 9.34 -1.09 -4.50
CA SER A 205 8.23 -1.66 -3.75
C SER A 205 7.39 -2.54 -4.66
N PHE A 206 6.73 -3.52 -4.06
CA PHE A 206 5.72 -4.31 -4.74
C PHE A 206 4.35 -3.65 -4.68
N GLY A 207 3.40 -4.16 -5.46
CA GLY A 207 2.07 -3.59 -5.59
C GLY A 207 0.96 -4.54 -5.15
N LEU A 208 0.07 -4.12 -4.24
CA LEU A 208 -1.15 -4.85 -3.88
C LEU A 208 -2.41 -4.07 -4.33
N ALA A 209 -3.50 -4.77 -4.59
CA ALA A 209 -4.82 -4.17 -4.75
C ALA A 209 -5.77 -4.81 -3.73
N ASN A 210 -6.39 -3.99 -2.89
CA ASN A 210 -7.28 -4.47 -1.85
C ASN A 210 -8.58 -3.67 -1.81
N ASP A 211 -9.65 -4.27 -1.33
CA ASP A 211 -10.97 -3.65 -1.36
C ASP A 211 -11.10 -2.41 -0.45
N ASP A 212 -10.32 -2.31 0.64
CA ASP A 212 -10.57 -1.36 1.74
C ASP A 212 -12.03 -1.48 2.23
N LEU A 213 -12.43 -2.74 2.43
CA LEU A 213 -13.83 -3.12 2.61
C LEU A 213 -14.35 -2.70 3.98
N HIS A 214 -15.50 -2.03 4.01
CA HIS A 214 -16.24 -1.71 5.23
C HIS A 214 -17.65 -2.32 5.26
N TYR A 215 -18.15 -2.77 4.10
CA TYR A 215 -19.55 -3.16 3.87
C TYR A 215 -19.60 -4.41 2.99
N PRO A 216 -19.44 -5.62 3.56
CA PRO A 216 -19.51 -6.89 2.82
C PRO A 216 -20.86 -7.12 2.11
N ASP A 217 -21.91 -6.42 2.50
CA ASP A 217 -23.24 -6.42 1.88
C ASP A 217 -23.36 -5.47 0.68
N LYS A 218 -22.32 -4.70 0.34
CA LYS A 218 -22.31 -3.80 -0.82
C LYS A 218 -21.55 -4.45 -1.98
N PRO A 219 -22.23 -4.87 -3.06
CA PRO A 219 -21.59 -5.60 -4.15
C PRO A 219 -20.50 -4.77 -4.83
N SER A 220 -20.70 -3.46 -4.97
CA SER A 220 -19.70 -2.54 -5.54
C SER A 220 -18.45 -2.32 -4.68
N ARG A 221 -18.38 -2.91 -3.48
CA ARG A 221 -17.29 -2.73 -2.50
C ARG A 221 -16.52 -4.01 -2.21
N ILE A 222 -17.16 -5.17 -2.25
CA ILE A 222 -16.53 -6.46 -1.98
C ILE A 222 -16.09 -7.17 -3.25
N ALA A 223 -14.91 -7.80 -3.20
CA ALA A 223 -14.34 -8.60 -4.27
C ALA A 223 -14.22 -7.84 -5.59
N VAL A 224 -13.85 -6.56 -5.51
CA VAL A 224 -13.54 -5.71 -6.67
C VAL A 224 -12.04 -5.47 -6.82
N ARG A 225 -11.24 -5.89 -5.84
CA ARG A 225 -9.77 -5.93 -5.86
C ARG A 225 -9.28 -7.17 -5.14
N CYS A 226 -8.22 -7.80 -5.64
CA CYS A 226 -7.60 -8.93 -4.97
C CYS A 226 -6.15 -9.12 -5.39
N ASN A 227 -5.50 -10.08 -4.75
CA ASN A 227 -4.13 -10.46 -5.03
C ASN A 227 -4.06 -11.98 -5.21
N PHE A 228 -3.19 -12.45 -6.10
CA PHE A 228 -2.98 -13.87 -6.37
C PHE A 228 -1.54 -14.22 -6.02
N LEU A 229 -1.37 -14.95 -4.92
CA LEU A 229 -0.08 -15.24 -4.32
C LEU A 229 0.37 -16.66 -4.65
N HIS A 230 1.62 -16.80 -5.06
CA HIS A 230 2.30 -18.10 -5.11
C HIS A 230 2.85 -18.41 -3.72
N CYS A 231 1.94 -18.72 -2.78
CA CYS A 231 2.24 -18.89 -1.36
C CYS A 231 1.95 -20.33 -0.91
N PRO A 232 2.85 -21.00 -0.17
CA PRO A 232 2.68 -22.42 0.20
C PRO A 232 1.57 -22.67 1.23
N SER A 233 1.30 -21.75 2.15
CA SER A 233 0.17 -21.84 3.10
C SER A 233 -0.55 -20.50 3.28
N ALA A 234 -1.42 -20.38 4.30
CA ALA A 234 -2.03 -19.12 4.72
C ALA A 234 -1.46 -18.63 6.07
N ARG A 235 -0.35 -19.24 6.52
CA ARG A 235 0.38 -18.82 7.72
C ARG A 235 1.14 -17.53 7.44
N TYR A 236 1.26 -16.69 8.48
CA TYR A 236 1.86 -15.37 8.34
C TYR A 236 3.29 -15.39 7.77
N GLU A 237 4.15 -16.32 8.22
CA GLU A 237 5.54 -16.38 7.72
C GLU A 237 5.61 -16.65 6.21
N ASP A 238 4.77 -17.56 5.70
CA ASP A 238 4.71 -17.87 4.26
C ASP A 238 4.13 -16.69 3.45
N ILE A 239 3.13 -16.00 4.01
CA ILE A 239 2.56 -14.78 3.44
C ILE A 239 3.63 -13.69 3.39
N LYS A 240 4.34 -13.46 4.50
CA LYS A 240 5.40 -12.47 4.63
C LYS A 240 6.52 -12.72 3.64
N GLU A 241 7.02 -13.95 3.55
CA GLU A 241 8.05 -14.32 2.58
C GLU A 241 7.57 -14.08 1.14
N THR A 242 6.33 -14.46 0.82
CA THR A 242 5.76 -14.26 -0.51
C THR A 242 5.60 -12.77 -0.85
N LEU A 243 5.08 -11.98 0.09
CA LEU A 243 4.86 -10.54 -0.07
C LEU A 243 6.18 -9.77 -0.18
N LEU A 244 7.23 -10.20 0.55
CA LEU A 244 8.56 -9.58 0.50
C LEU A 244 9.44 -10.13 -0.63
N GLY A 245 9.08 -11.26 -1.23
CA GLY A 245 9.73 -11.86 -2.40
C GLY A 245 9.13 -11.40 -3.75
N GLY A 246 7.85 -11.01 -3.76
CA GLY A 246 7.19 -10.44 -4.94
C GLY A 246 6.51 -11.45 -5.87
N CYS A 247 6.46 -12.74 -5.52
CA CYS A 247 5.91 -13.80 -6.39
C CYS A 247 4.36 -13.83 -6.32
N TYR A 248 3.75 -12.74 -6.77
CA TYR A 248 2.32 -12.53 -6.80
C TYR A 248 1.94 -11.44 -7.82
N TYR A 249 0.65 -11.33 -8.11
CA TYR A 249 0.11 -10.20 -8.88
C TYR A 249 -1.17 -9.68 -8.25
N ALA A 250 -1.46 -8.41 -8.49
CA ALA A 250 -2.69 -7.75 -8.04
C ALA A 250 -3.70 -7.69 -9.19
N MET A 251 -4.98 -7.61 -8.86
CA MET A 251 -6.06 -7.55 -9.84
C MET A 251 -7.14 -6.56 -9.42
N ARG A 252 -7.58 -5.73 -10.37
CA ARG A 252 -8.87 -5.03 -10.34
C ARG A 252 -9.94 -5.92 -10.98
N ILE A 253 -11.11 -5.99 -10.36
CA ILE A 253 -12.25 -6.75 -10.82
C ILE A 253 -13.46 -5.81 -10.94
N PRO A 254 -14.21 -5.85 -12.06
CA PRO A 254 -15.47 -5.13 -12.21
C PRO A 254 -16.49 -5.51 -11.14
N ASP A 255 -17.45 -4.62 -10.88
CA ASP A 255 -18.62 -4.97 -10.09
C ASP A 255 -19.59 -5.83 -10.93
N TYR A 256 -19.23 -7.10 -11.11
CA TYR A 256 -20.04 -8.05 -11.88
C TYR A 256 -21.46 -8.17 -11.32
N GLY A 257 -22.42 -8.26 -12.24
CA GLY A 257 -23.84 -8.41 -11.90
C GLY A 257 -24.52 -7.12 -11.44
N HIS A 258 -23.77 -6.05 -11.10
CA HIS A 258 -24.30 -4.75 -10.70
C HIS A 258 -25.42 -4.83 -9.64
N GLY A 259 -25.24 -5.68 -8.62
CA GLY A 259 -26.26 -5.97 -7.62
C GLY A 259 -26.76 -7.41 -7.61
N ASP A 260 -26.59 -8.14 -8.73
CA ASP A 260 -26.87 -9.56 -8.79
C ASP A 260 -25.72 -10.37 -8.17
N TRP A 261 -25.96 -10.91 -6.98
CA TRP A 261 -24.98 -11.68 -6.22
C TRP A 261 -24.61 -13.01 -6.88
N GLU A 262 -25.55 -13.70 -7.50
CA GLU A 262 -25.28 -15.00 -8.13
C GLU A 262 -24.34 -14.81 -9.33
N VAL A 263 -24.61 -13.78 -10.14
CA VAL A 263 -23.70 -13.38 -11.22
C VAL A 263 -22.34 -12.97 -10.65
N LYS A 264 -22.30 -12.17 -9.58
CA LYS A 264 -21.05 -11.71 -8.97
C LYS A 264 -20.20 -12.88 -8.47
N TYR A 265 -20.79 -13.85 -7.76
CA TYR A 265 -20.11 -15.06 -7.28
C TYR A 265 -19.60 -15.91 -8.43
N ALA A 266 -20.44 -16.20 -9.43
CA ALA A 266 -20.07 -17.03 -10.56
C ALA A 266 -18.91 -16.42 -11.37
N ARG A 267 -18.97 -15.12 -11.64
CA ARG A 267 -17.93 -14.39 -12.38
C ARG A 267 -16.63 -14.29 -11.58
N ASN A 268 -16.69 -14.06 -10.27
CA ASN A 268 -15.49 -14.01 -9.42
C ASN A 268 -14.76 -15.35 -9.29
N ARG A 269 -15.44 -16.48 -9.49
CA ARG A 269 -14.80 -17.81 -9.52
C ARG A 269 -14.13 -18.12 -10.87
N ASN A 270 -14.35 -17.29 -11.88
CA ASN A 270 -13.87 -17.51 -13.24
C ASN A 270 -13.19 -16.23 -13.77
N LEU A 271 -12.08 -15.85 -13.14
CA LEU A 271 -11.27 -14.67 -13.49
C LEU A 271 -10.15 -15.06 -14.47
N PRO A 272 -9.66 -14.11 -15.30
CA PRO A 272 -8.40 -14.30 -16.00
C PRO A 272 -7.25 -14.47 -15.01
N SER A 273 -6.16 -15.11 -15.43
CA SER A 273 -5.02 -15.41 -14.56
C SER A 273 -3.71 -15.35 -15.32
N VAL A 274 -2.62 -15.18 -14.58
CA VAL A 274 -1.26 -15.34 -15.11
C VAL A 274 -0.94 -16.84 -15.14
N GLU A 275 -0.61 -17.37 -16.30
CA GLU A 275 -0.17 -18.77 -16.45
C GLU A 275 1.34 -18.90 -16.35
N LYS A 276 2.07 -17.94 -16.91
CA LYS A 276 3.53 -17.85 -16.83
C LYS A 276 3.96 -16.40 -16.76
N ILE A 277 4.98 -16.13 -15.96
CA ILE A 277 5.63 -14.83 -15.90
C ILE A 277 7.05 -15.02 -15.39
N GLY A 278 7.99 -14.25 -15.93
CA GLY A 278 9.37 -14.37 -15.52
C GLY A 278 10.33 -13.58 -16.40
N LEU A 279 11.59 -13.98 -16.31
CA LEU A 279 12.72 -13.38 -16.98
C LEU A 279 13.56 -14.50 -17.63
N ASP A 280 13.84 -14.38 -18.92
CA ASP A 280 14.78 -15.24 -19.66
C ASP A 280 15.88 -14.36 -20.26
N GLY A 281 17.10 -14.46 -19.72
CA GLY A 281 18.18 -13.50 -19.96
C GLY A 281 17.75 -12.08 -19.57
N GLU A 282 17.60 -11.20 -20.54
CA GLU A 282 17.12 -9.82 -20.37
C GLU A 282 15.65 -9.64 -20.81
N THR A 283 15.00 -10.72 -21.22
CA THR A 283 13.62 -10.69 -21.74
C THR A 283 12.62 -11.06 -20.67
N ILE A 284 11.83 -10.08 -20.25
CA ILE A 284 10.66 -10.33 -19.41
C ILE A 284 9.52 -10.88 -20.28
N TYR A 285 8.75 -11.82 -19.75
CA TYR A 285 7.63 -12.43 -20.46
C TYR A 285 6.42 -12.63 -19.56
N ILE A 286 5.25 -12.69 -20.18
CA ILE A 286 3.98 -13.06 -19.55
C ILE A 286 3.13 -13.89 -20.51
N ALA A 287 2.42 -14.89 -19.96
CA ALA A 287 1.34 -15.60 -20.60
C ALA A 287 0.11 -15.60 -19.68
N LEU A 288 -1.06 -15.42 -20.25
CA LEU A 288 -2.35 -15.25 -19.59
C LEU A 288 -3.31 -16.35 -20.03
N SER A 289 -4.20 -16.77 -19.13
CA SER A 289 -5.21 -17.80 -19.43
C SER A 289 -6.30 -17.36 -20.41
N ARG A 290 -6.33 -16.06 -20.74
CA ARG A 290 -7.28 -15.46 -21.69
C ARG A 290 -6.58 -14.39 -22.51
N GLN A 291 -7.15 -14.12 -23.68
CA GLN A 291 -6.75 -12.98 -24.49
C GLN A 291 -7.10 -11.67 -23.75
N ALA A 292 -6.10 -10.82 -23.55
CA ALA A 292 -6.25 -9.45 -23.07
C ALA A 292 -6.47 -8.50 -24.25
N ASP A 293 -7.22 -7.41 -24.03
CA ASP A 293 -7.34 -6.32 -24.99
C ASP A 293 -5.98 -5.68 -25.24
N SER A 294 -5.21 -5.50 -24.17
CA SER A 294 -3.83 -5.04 -24.26
C SER A 294 -2.98 -5.51 -23.08
N ILE A 295 -1.71 -5.74 -23.38
CA ILE A 295 -0.65 -6.01 -22.40
C ILE A 295 0.40 -4.91 -22.58
N LYS A 296 0.49 -4.02 -21.60
CA LYS A 296 1.35 -2.84 -21.58
C LYS A 296 2.57 -3.09 -20.71
N VAL A 297 3.76 -2.84 -21.24
CA VAL A 297 5.00 -2.77 -20.46
C VAL A 297 5.30 -1.31 -20.17
N THR A 298 5.37 -0.95 -18.89
CA THR A 298 5.64 0.41 -18.41
C THR A 298 6.99 0.46 -17.72
N GLY A 299 7.80 1.46 -18.04
CA GLY A 299 9.09 1.71 -17.40
C GLY A 299 9.14 3.09 -16.75
N GLN A 300 10.36 3.61 -16.61
CA GLN A 300 10.68 4.89 -15.97
C GLN A 300 9.78 6.05 -16.42
N ASP A 301 9.38 6.88 -15.46
CA ASP A 301 8.52 8.07 -15.63
C ASP A 301 7.24 7.75 -16.43
N HIS A 302 6.66 6.58 -16.16
CA HIS A 302 5.42 6.08 -16.72
C HIS A 302 5.46 5.85 -18.24
N THR A 303 6.67 5.69 -18.79
CA THR A 303 6.89 5.50 -20.23
C THR A 303 6.39 4.13 -20.67
N THR A 304 5.63 4.09 -21.78
CA THR A 304 5.24 2.82 -22.40
C THR A 304 6.40 2.27 -23.22
N LEU A 305 6.98 1.17 -22.75
CA LEU A 305 8.12 0.50 -23.39
C LEU A 305 7.67 -0.44 -24.52
N SER A 306 6.53 -1.11 -24.32
CA SER A 306 5.93 -2.03 -25.29
C SER A 306 4.42 -2.14 -25.06
N LEU A 307 3.69 -2.50 -26.12
CA LEU A 307 2.25 -2.69 -26.10
C LEU A 307 1.86 -3.82 -27.06
N ALA A 308 1.42 -4.95 -26.52
CA ALA A 308 0.74 -5.99 -27.29
C ALA A 308 -0.78 -5.74 -27.21
N ARG A 309 -1.50 -5.93 -28.32
CA ARG A 309 -2.97 -5.79 -28.38
C ARG A 309 -3.60 -7.10 -28.79
N ASN A 310 -4.79 -7.40 -28.26
CA ASN A 310 -5.56 -8.62 -28.54
C ASN A 310 -4.69 -9.88 -28.44
N SER A 311 -3.97 -10.02 -27.32
CA SER A 311 -3.00 -11.10 -27.11
C SER A 311 -3.15 -11.71 -25.73
N SER A 312 -2.89 -13.01 -25.61
CA SER A 312 -2.75 -13.71 -24.32
C SER A 312 -1.29 -13.77 -23.84
N ALA A 313 -0.33 -13.27 -24.61
CA ALA A 313 1.08 -13.27 -24.23
C ALA A 313 1.80 -12.00 -24.69
N ALA A 314 2.84 -11.62 -23.97
CA ALA A 314 3.75 -10.56 -24.36
C ALA A 314 5.16 -10.83 -23.84
N SER A 315 6.16 -10.26 -24.51
CA SER A 315 7.53 -10.23 -24.03
C SER A 315 8.19 -8.90 -24.36
N TYR A 316 9.22 -8.56 -23.59
CA TYR A 316 10.00 -7.35 -23.77
C TYR A 316 11.43 -7.56 -23.30
N THR A 317 12.42 -7.28 -24.15
CA THR A 317 13.83 -7.29 -23.78
C THR A 317 14.19 -5.94 -23.18
N MET A 318 14.53 -5.93 -21.88
CA MET A 318 14.94 -4.72 -21.18
C MET A 318 16.26 -4.20 -21.74
N ARG A 319 16.30 -2.92 -22.09
CA ARG A 319 17.52 -2.25 -22.55
C ARG A 319 18.45 -1.98 -21.38
N ASP A 320 19.73 -1.77 -21.65
CA ASP A 320 20.77 -1.40 -20.66
C ASP A 320 20.36 -0.22 -19.79
N ASN A 321 19.60 0.72 -20.37
CA ASN A 321 19.18 1.95 -19.72
C ASN A 321 17.73 1.91 -19.19
N ASP A 322 17.03 0.77 -19.24
CA ASP A 322 15.72 0.62 -18.61
C ASP A 322 15.92 0.29 -17.10
N PRO A 323 15.60 1.20 -16.17
CA PRO A 323 15.80 0.97 -14.74
C PRO A 323 14.87 -0.14 -14.21
N TYR A 324 13.63 -0.15 -14.69
CA TYR A 324 12.64 -1.16 -14.37
C TYR A 324 11.63 -1.31 -15.51
N ALA A 325 10.92 -2.43 -15.49
CA ALA A 325 9.76 -2.67 -16.32
C ALA A 325 8.67 -3.39 -15.49
N ARG A 326 7.42 -2.98 -15.65
CA ARG A 326 6.24 -3.62 -15.06
C ARG A 326 5.18 -3.88 -16.12
N ILE A 327 4.49 -5.00 -16.01
CA ILE A 327 3.47 -5.42 -16.97
C ILE A 327 2.08 -5.13 -16.39
N THR A 328 1.19 -4.58 -17.20
CA THR A 328 -0.23 -4.43 -16.90
C THR A 328 -1.07 -5.01 -18.04
N ALA A 329 -1.99 -5.91 -17.73
CA ALA A 329 -2.88 -6.52 -18.71
C ALA A 329 -4.32 -6.04 -18.48
N TYR A 330 -4.97 -5.58 -19.54
CA TYR A 330 -6.35 -5.08 -19.53
C TYR A 330 -7.24 -6.05 -20.29
N PHE A 331 -8.36 -6.43 -19.69
CA PHE A 331 -9.29 -7.41 -20.26
C PHE A 331 -10.60 -6.76 -20.75
N PRO A 332 -11.28 -7.38 -21.74
CA PRO A 332 -12.51 -6.82 -22.33
C PRO A 332 -13.62 -6.52 -21.33
N ASP A 333 -13.76 -7.34 -20.29
CA ASP A 333 -14.82 -7.20 -19.31
C ASP A 333 -14.46 -6.19 -18.19
N GLY A 334 -13.25 -5.61 -18.23
CA GLY A 334 -12.78 -4.55 -17.34
C GLY A 334 -11.86 -5.01 -16.21
N GLU A 335 -11.50 -6.29 -16.14
CA GLU A 335 -10.43 -6.76 -15.24
C GLU A 335 -9.10 -6.13 -15.65
N VAL A 336 -8.24 -5.88 -14.65
CA VAL A 336 -6.87 -5.42 -14.87
C VAL A 336 -5.93 -6.20 -13.98
N ILE A 337 -4.92 -6.83 -14.57
CA ILE A 337 -3.82 -7.48 -13.83
C ILE A 337 -2.65 -6.50 -13.73
N TYR A 338 -2.14 -6.30 -12.52
CA TYR A 338 -0.93 -5.55 -12.23
C TYR A 338 0.15 -6.50 -11.72
N THR A 339 1.29 -6.54 -12.42
CA THR A 339 2.45 -7.36 -12.03
C THR A 339 3.47 -6.53 -11.26
N ASN A 340 4.31 -7.21 -10.47
CA ASN A 340 5.43 -6.63 -9.76
C ASN A 340 6.59 -6.28 -10.70
N PRO A 341 7.36 -5.22 -10.40
CA PRO A 341 8.38 -4.70 -11.30
C PRO A 341 9.61 -5.59 -11.35
N PHE A 342 10.08 -5.86 -12.56
CA PHE A 342 11.45 -6.27 -12.82
C PHE A 342 12.33 -5.03 -12.77
N ALA A 343 13.41 -5.04 -11.99
CA ALA A 343 14.25 -3.85 -11.81
C ALA A 343 15.72 -4.19 -11.83
N ARG A 344 16.54 -3.26 -12.34
CA ARG A 344 17.99 -3.41 -12.36
C ARG A 344 18.57 -3.33 -10.94
N TYR A 345 19.56 -4.16 -10.69
CA TYR A 345 20.33 -4.17 -9.45
C TYR A 345 21.70 -4.79 -9.68
N ASP A 346 22.54 -4.75 -8.66
CA ASP A 346 23.82 -5.45 -8.65
C ASP A 346 23.72 -6.62 -7.66
N ALA A 347 23.60 -7.84 -8.20
CA ALA A 347 23.46 -9.06 -7.41
C ALA A 347 24.73 -9.40 -6.60
N SER A 348 25.88 -8.78 -6.95
CA SER A 348 27.11 -8.90 -6.16
C SER A 348 27.11 -8.04 -4.89
N VAL A 349 26.23 -7.03 -4.84
CA VAL A 349 26.13 -6.07 -3.72
C VAL A 349 24.90 -6.35 -2.84
N ALA A 350 23.76 -6.70 -3.43
CA ALA A 350 22.51 -6.91 -2.70
C ALA A 350 21.69 -8.07 -3.29
N GLN A 351 20.83 -8.68 -2.47
CA GLN A 351 19.97 -9.79 -2.92
C GLN A 351 18.72 -9.32 -3.70
N THR A 352 18.37 -8.05 -3.59
CA THR A 352 17.19 -7.42 -4.19
C THR A 352 17.48 -5.95 -4.51
N PRO A 353 16.71 -5.29 -5.40
CA PRO A 353 16.77 -3.84 -5.64
C PRO A 353 16.22 -3.01 -4.48
N TYR A 354 15.60 -3.62 -3.47
CA TYR A 354 15.16 -2.88 -2.28
C TYR A 354 16.37 -2.43 -1.45
N MET A 355 16.42 -1.12 -1.19
CA MET A 355 17.39 -0.50 -0.31
C MET A 355 16.66 0.13 0.86
N ALA A 356 17.14 -0.14 2.08
CA ALA A 356 16.67 0.58 3.25
C ALA A 356 16.92 2.09 3.06
N PRO A 357 16.00 2.97 3.50
CA PRO A 357 16.19 4.40 3.38
C PRO A 357 17.47 4.88 4.08
N ALA A 358 18.22 5.76 3.42
CA ALA A 358 19.47 6.31 3.92
C ALA A 358 19.36 7.78 4.37
N HIS A 359 18.14 8.27 4.65
CA HIS A 359 17.93 9.64 5.10
C HIS A 359 18.60 9.91 6.45
N THR A 360 19.17 11.11 6.60
CA THR A 360 19.80 11.56 7.85
C THR A 360 18.96 12.64 8.51
N VAL A 361 19.01 12.72 9.84
CA VAL A 361 18.32 13.81 10.57
C VAL A 361 19.15 15.07 10.50
N ASN A 362 18.55 16.14 9.99
CA ASN A 362 19.10 17.49 10.04
C ASN A 362 18.93 18.05 11.45
N ILE A 363 19.95 17.88 12.30
CA ILE A 363 19.86 18.25 13.72
C ILE A 363 19.56 19.75 13.90
N PRO A 364 20.28 20.70 13.25
CA PRO A 364 19.99 22.12 13.41
C PRO A 364 18.56 22.50 13.03
N LEU A 365 18.07 21.99 11.89
CA LEU A 365 16.73 22.30 11.41
C LEU A 365 15.65 21.62 12.26
N THR A 366 15.93 20.42 12.78
CA THR A 366 15.06 19.74 13.75
C THR A 366 14.90 20.55 15.03
N ILE A 367 16.00 21.07 15.59
CA ILE A 367 15.97 21.92 16.79
C ILE A 367 15.17 23.18 16.50
N LEU A 368 15.44 23.86 15.39
CA LEU A 368 14.75 25.09 15.01
C LEU A 368 13.25 24.87 14.80
N PHE A 369 12.88 23.80 14.09
CA PHE A 369 11.50 23.44 13.82
C PHE A 369 10.73 23.15 15.11
N ASN A 370 11.26 22.29 15.98
CA ASN A 370 10.59 21.94 17.23
C ASN A 370 10.59 23.11 18.23
N PHE A 371 11.60 23.98 18.23
CA PHE A 371 11.58 25.22 19.00
C PHE A 371 10.49 26.18 18.50
N THR A 372 10.29 26.27 17.18
CA THR A 372 9.20 27.05 16.59
C THR A 372 7.85 26.51 17.04
N LEU A 373 7.64 25.19 17.02
CA LEU A 373 6.42 24.56 17.54
C LEU A 373 6.21 24.88 19.03
N LEU A 374 7.26 24.85 19.84
CA LEU A 374 7.18 25.21 21.27
C LEU A 374 6.72 26.66 21.47
N VAL A 375 7.28 27.61 20.70
CA VAL A 375 6.87 29.03 20.73
C VAL A 375 5.41 29.18 20.31
N LEU A 376 4.97 28.47 19.27
CA LEU A 376 3.58 28.48 18.82
C LEU A 376 2.63 27.92 19.91
N CYS A 377 2.99 26.80 20.55
CA CYS A 377 2.25 26.24 21.69
C CYS A 377 2.12 27.26 22.83
N ALA A 378 3.22 27.92 23.22
CA ALA A 378 3.20 28.94 24.26
C ALA A 378 2.30 30.12 23.87
N GLY A 379 2.34 30.57 22.62
CA GLY A 379 1.47 31.60 22.08
C GLY A 379 -0.02 31.22 22.16
N VAL A 380 -0.37 29.98 21.79
CA VAL A 380 -1.74 29.45 21.90
C VAL A 380 -2.21 29.40 23.36
N ILE A 381 -1.38 28.91 24.28
CA ILE A 381 -1.71 28.84 25.72
C ILE A 381 -1.91 30.24 26.31
N LEU A 382 -1.03 31.19 26.00
CA LEU A 382 -1.15 32.58 26.46
C LEU A 382 -2.42 33.24 25.92
N THR A 383 -2.74 32.98 24.65
CA THR A 383 -3.95 33.48 24.02
C THR A 383 -5.18 32.88 24.69
N PHE A 384 -5.22 31.57 24.89
CA PHE A 384 -6.29 30.86 25.60
C PHE A 384 -6.52 31.44 27.00
N TYR A 385 -5.45 31.63 27.77
CA TYR A 385 -5.55 32.21 29.10
C TYR A 385 -6.13 33.62 29.08
N LYS A 386 -5.69 34.48 28.15
CA LYS A 386 -6.18 35.87 28.04
C LYS A 386 -7.63 35.96 27.57
N THR A 387 -8.05 35.13 26.62
CA THR A 387 -9.35 35.25 25.96
C THR A 387 -10.46 34.41 26.61
N VAL A 388 -10.09 33.29 27.24
CA VAL A 388 -11.05 32.32 27.80
C VAL A 388 -11.10 32.37 29.33
N ILE A 389 -9.94 32.51 30.00
CA ILE A 389 -9.85 32.38 31.48
C ILE A 389 -9.90 33.75 32.18
N LYS A 390 -9.09 34.72 31.73
CA LYS A 390 -8.92 36.01 32.44
C LYS A 390 -10.08 36.99 32.29
N TRP A 391 -11.15 36.63 31.58
CA TRP A 391 -12.32 37.47 31.32
C TRP A 391 -13.63 36.73 31.60
#